data_AF-A0A3M2UMW5-F1
#
_entry.id   AF-A0A3M2UMW5-F1
#
_cell.length_a   1.000
_cell.length_b   1.000
_cell.length_c   1.000
_cell.angle_alpha   90.00
_cell.angle_beta   90.00
_cell.angle_gamma   90.00
#
_symmetry.space_group_name_H-M   'P 1'
#
loop_
_entity.id
_entity.type
_entity.pdbx_description
1 polymer ?
#
loop_
_entity_poly.entity_id
_entity_poly.type
_entity_poly.pdbx_seq_one_letter_code
_entity_poly.pdbx_strand_id
1 'polypeptide(L)'
;RHRLGEASAELVFDEPDGRFFLHCFRTSSERQLVILLNSKTTSEAWVLDADHPEQAFTCLAPRVEGHEYYPDHGLLEGVWSWFIRSNQSGINFALYHAAEKTG
;
A
#
# COMPACT_ATOMS: atom_id res chain seq x y z
N ARG A 1 13.23 -0.89 -8.81
CA ARG A 1 12.63 -0.49 -10.09
C ARG A 1 13.57 -0.86 -11.22
N HIS A 2 13.04 -1.52 -12.24
CA HIS A 2 13.79 -1.92 -13.41
C HIS A 2 13.09 -1.35 -14.64
N ARG A 3 13.85 -0.74 -15.55
CA ARG A 3 13.33 -0.28 -16.83
C ARG A 3 13.70 -1.32 -17.89
N LEU A 4 12.72 -1.74 -18.69
CA LEU A 4 12.94 -2.75 -19.72
C LEU A 4 14.06 -2.31 -20.66
N GLY A 5 15.03 -3.21 -20.87
CA GLY A 5 16.20 -2.96 -21.71
C GLY A 5 17.41 -2.37 -20.98
N GLU A 6 17.27 -2.00 -19.71
CA GLU A 6 18.43 -1.67 -18.86
C GLU A 6 19.05 -2.93 -18.26
N ALA A 7 20.34 -2.87 -17.91
CA ALA A 7 21.04 -4.01 -17.31
C ALA A 7 20.90 -4.07 -15.78
N SER A 8 20.57 -2.94 -15.16
CA SER A 8 20.47 -2.80 -13.70
C SER A 8 19.06 -2.43 -13.25
N ALA A 9 18.86 -2.49 -11.93
CA ALA A 9 17.66 -2.01 -11.27
C ALA A 9 18.06 -1.05 -10.15
N GLU A 10 17.21 -0.07 -9.90
CA GLU A 10 17.31 0.87 -8.80
C GLU A 10 16.63 0.32 -7.54
N LEU A 11 17.25 0.46 -6.38
CA LEU A 11 16.59 0.18 -5.10
C LEU A 11 15.60 1.31 -4.79
N VAL A 12 14.32 0.98 -4.61
CA VAL A 12 13.25 1.97 -4.37
C VAL A 12 12.82 2.00 -2.91
N PHE A 13 12.79 0.84 -2.27
CA PHE A 13 12.32 0.68 -0.91
C PHE A 13 13.07 -0.48 -0.27
N ASP A 14 13.38 -0.34 1.01
CA ASP A 14 14.05 -1.34 1.84
C ASP A 14 13.30 -1.47 3.16
N GLU A 15 13.15 -2.69 3.65
CA GLU A 15 12.60 -2.99 4.98
C GLU A 15 13.65 -3.80 5.75
N PRO A 16 14.39 -3.16 6.67
CA PRO A 16 15.48 -3.82 7.39
C PRO A 16 14.98 -4.78 8.49
N ASP A 17 13.72 -4.67 8.93
CA ASP A 17 13.14 -5.56 9.93
C ASP A 17 12.69 -6.88 9.30
N GLY A 18 13.51 -7.93 9.49
CA GLY A 18 13.27 -9.27 8.94
C GLY A 18 12.00 -9.98 9.43
N ARG A 19 11.18 -9.37 10.30
CA ARG A 19 9.83 -9.86 10.63
C ARG A 19 8.79 -9.53 9.56
N PHE A 20 9.06 -8.54 8.72
CA PHE A 20 8.13 -8.04 7.71
C PHE A 20 8.45 -8.64 6.34
N PHE A 21 7.41 -9.09 5.66
CA PHE A 21 7.45 -9.40 4.24
C PHE A 21 7.08 -8.15 3.45
N LEU A 22 7.79 -7.91 2.34
CA LEU A 22 7.52 -6.80 1.43
C LEU A 22 6.81 -7.34 0.18
N HIS A 23 5.65 -6.76 -0.10
CA HIS A 23 4.88 -6.97 -1.31
C HIS A 23 4.80 -5.67 -2.11
N CYS A 24 4.85 -5.75 -3.43
CA CYS A 24 4.58 -4.63 -4.33
C CYS A 24 3.54 -5.06 -5.36
N PHE A 25 2.44 -4.34 -5.45
CA PHE A 25 1.35 -4.66 -6.36
C PHE A 25 0.63 -3.39 -6.83
N ARG A 26 -0.17 -3.54 -7.88
CA ARG A 26 -1.05 -2.49 -8.39
C ARG A 26 -2.46 -2.74 -7.86
N THR A 27 -3.14 -1.67 -7.44
CA THR A 27 -4.53 -1.72 -6.95
C THR A 27 -5.52 -2.10 -8.04
N SER A 28 -6.73 -2.49 -7.64
CA SER A 28 -7.83 -2.85 -8.56
C SER A 28 -8.23 -1.70 -9.50
N SER A 29 -8.10 -0.44 -9.08
CA SER A 29 -8.29 0.73 -9.95
C SER A 29 -7.22 0.89 -11.03
N GLU A 30 -6.12 0.15 -10.94
CA GLU A 30 -4.89 0.34 -11.71
C GLU A 30 -4.13 1.66 -11.48
N ARG A 31 -4.69 2.61 -10.73
CA ARG A 31 -4.13 3.96 -10.54
C ARG A 31 -3.04 4.05 -9.50
N GLN A 32 -3.01 3.11 -8.56
CA GLN A 32 -2.10 3.17 -7.41
C GLN A 32 -1.21 1.93 -7.37
N LEU A 33 0.10 2.13 -7.20
CA LEU A 33 1.05 1.13 -6.74
C LEU A 33 1.06 1.13 -5.21
N VAL A 34 1.11 -0.07 -4.63
CA VAL A 34 1.16 -0.27 -3.17
C VAL A 34 2.40 -1.09 -2.85
N ILE A 35 3.23 -0.56 -1.95
CA ILE A 35 4.16 -1.37 -1.17
C ILE A 35 3.46 -1.70 0.15
N LEU A 36 3.23 -2.98 0.38
CA LEU A 36 2.68 -3.49 1.63
C LEU A 36 3.77 -4.24 2.39
N LEU A 37 4.05 -3.77 3.59
CA LEU A 37 4.86 -4.46 4.58
C LEU A 37 3.90 -5.16 5.53
N ASN A 38 4.04 -6.47 5.71
CA ASN A 38 3.24 -7.15 6.73
C ASN A 38 4.04 -8.24 7.45
N SER A 39 3.80 -8.36 8.75
CA SER A 39 4.24 -9.47 9.57
C SER A 39 3.06 -10.39 9.87
N LYS A 40 3.12 -11.17 10.95
CA LYS A 40 2.00 -11.99 11.42
C LYS A 40 0.82 -11.17 11.97
N THR A 41 1.06 -9.93 12.41
CA THR A 41 0.09 -9.16 13.21
C THR A 41 0.11 -7.66 12.94
N THR A 42 0.94 -7.18 12.01
CA THR A 42 1.18 -5.75 11.82
C THR A 42 1.37 -5.45 10.34
N SER A 43 0.76 -4.37 9.85
CA SER A 43 0.91 -3.89 8.48
C SER A 43 1.46 -2.46 8.42
N GLU A 44 2.18 -2.15 7.35
CA GLU A 44 2.47 -0.79 6.88
C GLU A 44 2.21 -0.69 5.38
N ALA A 45 1.52 0.35 4.92
CA ALA A 45 1.30 0.54 3.49
C ALA A 45 1.86 1.89 3.01
N TRP A 46 2.48 1.83 1.84
CA TRP A 46 3.01 2.98 1.12
C TRP A 46 2.44 2.98 -0.29
N VAL A 47 2.07 4.15 -0.79
CA VAL A 47 1.32 4.30 -2.05
C VAL A 47 1.99 5.29 -2.99
N LEU A 48 1.82 5.07 -4.29
CA LEU A 48 2.39 5.87 -5.35
C LEU A 48 1.45 5.85 -6.57
N ASP A 49 1.25 6.99 -7.22
CA ASP A 49 0.55 7.07 -8.49
C ASP A 49 1.26 6.22 -9.55
N ALA A 50 0.53 5.26 -10.13
CA ALA A 50 1.05 4.32 -11.11
C ALA A 50 1.43 4.99 -12.44
N ASP A 51 0.86 6.15 -12.75
CA ASP A 51 1.22 6.93 -13.95
C ASP A 51 2.52 7.73 -13.77
N HIS A 52 2.99 7.89 -12.52
CA HIS A 52 4.22 8.59 -12.17
C HIS A 52 5.18 7.71 -11.33
N PRO A 53 5.57 6.52 -11.82
CA PRO A 53 6.26 5.48 -11.04
C PRO A 53 7.71 5.85 -10.63
N GLU A 54 8.22 6.97 -11.10
CA GLU A 54 9.49 7.57 -10.69
C GLU A 54 9.40 8.37 -9.39
N GLN A 55 8.21 8.81 -8.97
CA GLN A 55 8.05 9.56 -7.73
C GLN A 55 8.27 8.68 -6.49
N ALA A 56 8.42 9.34 -5.34
CA ALA A 56 8.58 8.66 -4.06
C ALA A 56 7.24 8.09 -3.57
N PHE A 57 7.30 6.90 -2.97
CA PHE A 57 6.18 6.34 -2.24
C PHE A 57 5.83 7.21 -1.02
N THR A 58 4.54 7.44 -0.79
CA THR A 58 4.02 8.15 0.36
C THR A 58 3.40 7.17 1.35
N CYS A 59 3.68 7.32 2.65
CA CYS A 59 3.10 6.48 3.68
C CYS A 59 1.58 6.70 3.75
N LEU A 60 0.79 5.66 3.50
CA LEU A 60 -0.67 5.71 3.60
C LEU A 60 -1.09 5.78 5.07
N ALA A 61 -0.48 4.93 5.89
CA ALA A 61 -0.59 4.93 7.34
C ALA A 61 0.69 4.33 7.95
N PRO A 62 1.24 4.89 9.03
CA PRO A 62 2.35 4.25 9.76
C PRO A 62 1.89 2.95 10.43
N ARG A 63 2.80 2.00 10.62
CA ARG A 63 2.49 0.75 11.33
C ARG A 63 2.17 0.97 12.81
N VAL A 64 1.24 0.18 13.32
CA VAL A 64 0.92 0.07 14.76
C VAL A 64 0.94 -1.41 15.14
N GLU A 65 1.61 -1.76 16.24
CA GLU A 65 1.70 -3.15 16.67
C GLU A 65 0.32 -3.78 16.90
N GLY A 66 0.09 -4.96 16.31
CA GLY A 66 -1.21 -5.66 16.39
C GLY A 66 -2.27 -5.13 15.42
N HIS A 67 -1.99 -4.07 14.66
CA HIS A 67 -2.89 -3.51 13.67
C HIS A 67 -2.52 -3.98 12.27
N GLU A 68 -3.41 -4.78 11.71
CA GLU A 68 -3.33 -5.23 10.33
C GLU A 68 -4.30 -4.46 9.44
N TYR A 69 -3.84 -4.13 8.26
CA TYR A 69 -4.68 -3.53 7.23
C TYR A 69 -4.14 -3.82 5.83
N TYR A 70 -5.08 -3.98 4.91
CA TYR A 70 -4.82 -4.36 3.53
C TYR A 70 -5.58 -3.38 2.63
N PRO A 71 -4.92 -2.35 2.08
CA PRO A 71 -5.57 -1.35 1.25
C PRO A 71 -5.71 -1.83 -0.19
N ASP A 72 -6.82 -1.44 -0.81
CA ASP A 72 -7.06 -1.44 -2.24
C ASP A 72 -7.69 -0.10 -2.63
N HIS A 73 -7.72 0.22 -3.92
CA HIS A 73 -8.21 1.50 -4.44
C HIS A 73 -9.22 1.28 -5.56
N GLY A 74 -10.30 2.06 -5.55
CA GLY A 74 -11.42 1.92 -6.50
C GLY A 74 -12.41 3.08 -6.42
N LEU A 75 -13.53 2.95 -7.13
CA LEU A 75 -14.62 3.91 -7.06
C LEU A 75 -15.63 3.52 -5.98
N LEU A 76 -15.97 4.47 -5.12
CA LEU A 76 -17.14 4.42 -4.25
C LEU A 76 -18.06 5.56 -4.64
N GLU A 77 -19.27 5.25 -5.13
CA GLU A 77 -20.27 6.26 -5.54
C GLU A 77 -19.71 7.31 -6.54
N GLY A 78 -18.82 6.87 -7.44
CA GLY A 78 -18.20 7.74 -8.45
C GLY A 78 -16.99 8.55 -7.94
N VAL A 79 -16.58 8.37 -6.68
CA VAL A 79 -15.42 9.04 -6.08
C VAL A 79 -14.30 8.03 -5.86
N TRP A 80 -13.09 8.37 -6.28
CA TRP A 80 -11.89 7.58 -5.99
C TRP A 80 -11.65 7.48 -4.48
N SER A 81 -11.53 6.24 -4.00
CA SER A 81 -11.53 5.92 -2.58
C SER A 81 -10.62 4.73 -2.29
N TRP A 82 -10.04 4.75 -1.10
CA TRP A 82 -9.38 3.60 -0.50
C TRP A 82 -10.42 2.68 0.13
N PHE A 83 -10.29 1.39 -0.15
CA PHE A 83 -11.01 0.31 0.53
C PHE A 83 -10.01 -0.46 1.37
N ILE A 84 -10.27 -0.59 2.67
CA ILE A 84 -9.26 -1.08 3.61
C ILE A 84 -9.88 -2.19 4.45
N ARG A 85 -9.41 -3.42 4.25
CA ARG A 85 -9.75 -4.52 5.15
C ARG A 85 -8.81 -4.44 6.35
N SER A 86 -9.34 -4.21 7.56
CA SER A 86 -8.52 -4.01 8.76
C SER A 86 -9.13 -4.62 10.02
N ASN A 87 -8.27 -4.97 10.99
CA ASN A 87 -8.66 -5.41 12.34
C ASN A 87 -8.74 -4.24 13.35
N GLN A 88 -8.80 -2.98 12.88
CA GLN A 88 -8.74 -1.78 13.73
C GLN A 88 -9.74 -1.77 14.90
N SER A 89 -10.95 -2.31 14.71
CA SER A 89 -12.00 -2.33 15.75
C SER A 89 -12.15 -3.68 16.46
N GLY A 90 -11.30 -4.66 16.17
CA GLY A 90 -11.34 -5.98 16.78
C GLY A 90 -10.70 -7.07 15.92
N ILE A 91 -10.48 -8.25 16.51
CA ILE A 91 -9.78 -9.37 15.85
C ILE A 91 -10.47 -9.86 14.58
N ASN A 92 -11.79 -9.65 14.47
CA ASN A 92 -12.53 -9.90 13.26
C ASN A 92 -12.37 -8.68 12.35
N PHE A 93 -11.73 -8.89 11.21
CA PHE A 93 -11.55 -7.84 10.21
C PHE A 93 -12.90 -7.26 9.76
N ALA A 94 -12.90 -5.96 9.51
CA ALA A 94 -13.99 -5.25 8.85
C ALA A 94 -13.47 -4.51 7.61
N LEU A 95 -14.40 -4.10 6.74
CA LEU A 95 -14.10 -3.25 5.59
C LEU A 95 -14.37 -1.80 5.96
N TYR A 96 -13.36 -0.97 5.79
CA TYR A 96 -13.42 0.48 5.95
C TYR A 96 -13.20 1.14 4.58
N HIS A 97 -13.56 2.41 4.47
CA HIS A 97 -13.16 3.23 3.34
C HIS A 97 -12.68 4.60 3.81
N ALA A 98 -11.84 5.22 2.99
CA ALA A 98 -11.37 6.58 3.19
C ALA A 98 -11.29 7.27 1.83
N ALA A 99 -11.49 8.59 1.80
CA ALA A 99 -11.27 9.37 0.60
C ALA A 99 -9.81 9.26 0.14
N GLU A 100 -9.59 9.23 -1.18
CA GLU A 100 -8.26 9.47 -1.72
C GLU A 100 -7.80 10.87 -1.29
N LYS A 101 -6.65 10.96 -0.62
CA LYS A 101 -6.03 12.27 -0.36
C LYS A 101 -5.56 12.81 -1.72
N THR A 102 -6.26 13.82 -2.21
CA THR A 102 -5.74 14.67 -3.28
C THR A 102 -4.63 15.52 -2.67
N GLY A 103 -3.41 15.31 -3.16
CA GLY A 103 -2.27 16.19 -2.86
C GLY A 103 -2.49 17.60 -3.38
#